data_AF-A0A846C750-F1
#
_entry.id   AF-A0A846C750-F1
#
_cell.length_a   1.000
_cell.length_b   1.000
_cell.length_c   1.000
_cell.angle_alpha   90.00
_cell.angle_beta   90.00
_cell.angle_gamma   90.00
#
_symmetry.space_group_name_H-M   'P 1'
#
loop_
_entity.id
_entity.type
_entity.pdbx_description
1 polymer ?
#
loop_
_entity_poly.entity_id
_entity_poly.type
_entity_poly.pdbx_seq_one_letter_code
_entity_poly.pdbx_strand_id
1 'polypeptide(L)' 'MSKRPYKMLLVVSEIYRQQLWMFDNNLQRIDERIVSLNQPHVSPVMGGKAIKNT' A
#
# COMPACT_ATOMS: atom_id res chain seq x y z
N MET A 1 -24.81 -9.77 -9.42
CA MET A 1 -24.04 -8.52 -9.21
C MET A 1 -22.71 -8.85 -8.54
N SER A 2 -21.63 -8.78 -9.30
CA SER A 2 -20.27 -9.12 -8.85
C SER A 2 -19.88 -8.26 -7.63
N LYS A 3 -19.44 -8.87 -6.52
CA LYS A 3 -19.02 -8.18 -5.27
C LYS A 3 -17.68 -7.40 -5.41
N ARG A 4 -17.06 -7.44 -6.58
CA ARG A 4 -15.74 -6.84 -6.87
C ARG A 4 -15.70 -5.29 -6.83
N PRO A 5 -16.72 -4.54 -7.28
CA PRO A 5 -16.68 -3.08 -7.30
C PRO A 5 -16.63 -2.48 -5.89
N TYR A 6 -17.40 -3.02 -4.96
CA TYR A 6 -17.45 -2.52 -3.58
C TYR A 6 -16.10 -2.66 -2.88
N LYS A 7 -15.43 -3.81 -3.05
CA LYS A 7 -14.09 -4.04 -2.50
C LYS A 7 -13.06 -3.06 -3.08
N MET A 8 -13.12 -2.76 -4.39
CA MET A 8 -12.22 -1.78 -5.00
C MET A 8 -12.43 -0.37 -4.43
N LEU A 9 -13.69 0.05 -4.21
CA LEU A 9 -13.97 1.35 -3.62
C LEU A 9 -13.34 1.48 -2.23
N LEU A 10 -13.47 0.46 -1.38
CA LEU A 10 -12.84 0.44 -0.06
C LEU A 10 -11.31 0.55 -0.14
N VAL A 11 -10.68 -0.17 -1.07
CA VAL A 11 -9.22 -0.12 -1.25
C VAL A 11 -8.75 1.25 -1.73
N VAL A 12 -9.48 1.89 -2.66
CA VAL A 12 -9.15 3.25 -3.14
C VAL A 12 -9.26 4.27 -2.01
N SER A 13 -10.34 4.22 -1.22
CA SER A 13 -10.51 5.10 -0.06
C SER A 13 -9.39 4.94 0.95
N GLU A 14 -8.93 3.71 1.21
CA GLU A 14 -7.84 3.46 2.15
C GLU A 14 -6.48 3.94 1.63
N ILE A 15 -6.19 3.74 0.33
CA ILE A 15 -4.97 4.31 -0.28
C ILE A 15 -4.94 5.83 -0.13
N TYR A 16 -6.07 6.50 -0.40
CA TYR A 16 -6.17 7.95 -0.25
C TYR A 16 -5.89 8.38 1.20
N ARG A 17 -6.49 7.69 2.19
CA ARG A 17 -6.24 7.94 3.61
C ARG A 17 -4.75 7.81 3.97
N GLN A 18 -4.09 6.76 3.49
CA GLN A 18 -2.66 6.54 3.73
C GLN A 18 -1.79 7.61 3.06
N GLN A 19 -2.11 8.04 1.84
CA GLN A 19 -1.38 9.12 1.17
C GLN A 19 -1.53 10.47 1.89
N LEU A 20 -2.74 10.81 2.34
CA LEU A 20 -2.98 12.04 3.09
C LEU A 20 -2.18 12.04 4.40
N TRP A 21 -2.23 10.96 5.17
CA TRP A 21 -1.47 10.86 6.42
C TRP A 21 0.04 10.97 6.18
N MET A 22 0.55 10.32 5.13
CA MET A 22 1.97 10.43 4.73
C MET A 22 2.36 11.87 4.37
N PHE A 23 1.49 12.57 3.63
CA PHE A 23 1.69 13.97 3.28
C PHE A 23 1.71 14.88 4.52
N ASP A 24 0.70 14.75 5.39
CA ASP A 24 0.56 15.57 6.61
C ASP A 24 1.72 15.37 7.59
N ASN A 25 2.26 14.15 7.65
CA ASN A 25 3.37 13.80 8.55
C ASN A 25 4.75 13.93 7.88
N ASN A 26 4.81 14.36 6.61
CA ASN A 26 6.03 14.43 5.81
C ASN A 26 6.80 13.09 5.76
N LEU A 27 6.08 11.98 5.69
CA LEU A 27 6.60 10.62 5.64
C LEU A 27 6.49 10.05 4.23
N GLN A 28 7.54 9.36 3.78
CA GLN A 28 7.57 8.75 2.44
C GLN A 28 7.03 7.33 2.41
N ARG A 29 6.81 6.69 3.58
CA ARG A 29 6.32 5.31 3.68
C ARG A 29 5.72 5.01 5.05
N ILE A 30 4.77 4.08 5.07
CA ILE A 30 4.29 3.36 6.27
C ILE A 30 4.47 1.84 6.06
N ASP A 31 4.54 1.08 7.16
CA ASP A 31 4.84 -0.35 7.09
C ASP A 31 3.75 -1.17 6.41
N GLU A 32 2.47 -0.81 6.60
CA GLU A 32 1.31 -1.49 6.04
C GLU A 32 0.71 -0.76 4.83
N ARG A 33 1.55 -0.07 4.05
CA ARG A 33 1.08 0.73 2.90
C ARG A 33 0.46 -0.18 1.83
N ILE A 34 -0.77 0.13 1.45
CA ILE A 34 -1.42 -0.42 0.27
C ILE A 34 -0.84 0.29 -0.96
N VAL A 35 -0.14 -0.47 -1.79
CA VAL A 35 0.43 0.03 -3.06
C VAL A 35 -0.24 -0.56 -4.30
N SER A 36 -1.02 -1.64 -4.13
CA SER A 36 -1.67 -2.36 -5.23
C SER A 36 -3.17 -2.51 -5.00
N LEU A 37 -3.96 -2.06 -5.98
CA LEU A 37 -5.42 -2.19 -5.98
C LEU A 37 -5.89 -3.65 -6.09
N ASN A 38 -5.10 -4.50 -6.77
CA ASN A 38 -5.43 -5.91 -7.03
C ASN A 38 -4.94 -6.84 -5.91
N GLN A 39 -3.90 -6.45 -5.17
CA GLN A 39 -3.36 -7.20 -4.03
C GLN A 39 -3.07 -6.27 -2.84
N PRO A 40 -4.12 -5.80 -2.13
CA PRO A 40 -3.96 -4.80 -1.07
C PRO A 40 -3.28 -5.33 0.20
N HIS A 41 -3.31 -6.65 0.44
CA HIS A 41 -2.72 -7.27 1.64
C HIS A 41 -1.25 -7.68 1.46
N VAL A 42 -0.71 -7.54 0.25
CA VAL A 42 0.67 -7.89 -0.05
C VAL A 42 1.46 -6.61 -0.13
N SER A 43 2.10 -6.18 0.97
CA SER A 43 3.39 -5.49 0.91
C SER A 43 4.05 -5.28 2.27
N PRO A 44 5.04 -6.11 2.61
CA PRO A 44 6.32 -5.61 3.09
C PRO A 44 7.14 -5.17 1.87
N VAL A 45 7.35 -3.86 1.70
CA VAL A 45 8.34 -3.36 0.74
C VAL A 45 9.71 -3.69 1.32
N MET A 46 10.32 -4.78 0.87
CA MET A 46 11.65 -5.19 1.27
C MET A 46 12.64 -4.14 0.76
N GLY A 47 13.01 -3.21 1.65
CA GLY A 47 14.05 -2.23 1.40
C GLY A 47 15.39 -2.94 1.46
N GLY A 48 16.07 -3.02 0.32
CA GLY A 48 17.43 -3.53 0.24
C GLY A 48 17.55 -4.61 -0.81
N LYS A 49 18.23 -4.28 -1.90
CA LYS A 49 18.91 -5.26 -2.76
C LYS A 49 19.55 -6.30 -1.84
N ALA A 50 19.18 -7.57 -1.96
CA ALA A 50 19.89 -8.64 -1.28
C ALA A 50 21.36 -8.55 -1.70
N ILE A 51 22.23 -8.06 -0.80
CA ILE A 51 23.66 -8.17 -0.97
C ILE A 51 23.96 -9.66 -0.78
N LYS A 52 24.09 -10.34 -1.92
CA LYS A 52 24.66 -11.67 -2.03
C LYS A 52 26.11 -11.55 -1.57
N ASN A 53 26.40 -11.92 -0.32
CA ASN A 53 27.76 -12.14 0.13
C ASN A 53 28.30 -13.37 -0.60
N THR A 54 29.03 -13.12 -1.67
CA THR A 54 30.09 -13.98 -2.17
C THR A 54 31.41 -13.40 -1.68
#